data_AF-U1P7Y2-F1
#
_entry.id   AF-U1P7Y2-F1
#
_cell.length_a   1.000
_cell.length_b   1.000
_cell.length_c   1.000
_cell.angle_alpha   90.00
_cell.angle_beta   90.00
_cell.angle_gamma   90.00
#
_symmetry.space_group_name_H-M   'P 1'
#
loop_
_entity.id
_entity.type
_entity.pdbx_description
1 polymer ?
#
loop_
_entity_poly.entity_id
_entity_poly.type
_entity_poly.pdbx_seq_one_letter_code
_entity_poly.pdbx_strand_id
1 'polypeptide(L)'
;MITTVKERLQSDEIRLFCLHCREYERTRTVGSVSDQPGCPECGSTRIAALNPWDEETPPAVRSGDKDDDQQKRTERAYRAASLVQSHGKQAVIALAARGVGPHNAARIINKLREDEDDFYRDILSREREYARTRSFWD
;
A
#
# COMPACT_ATOMS: atom_id res chain seq x y z
N MET A 1 -20.56 10.89 2.07
CA MET A 1 -19.59 10.26 2.99
C MET A 1 -18.59 9.38 2.26
N ILE A 2 -19.02 8.41 1.44
CA ILE A 2 -18.09 7.53 0.71
C ILE A 2 -17.30 8.30 -0.35
N THR A 3 -17.96 9.21 -1.08
CA THR A 3 -17.32 10.11 -2.06
C THR A 3 -16.15 10.88 -1.43
N THR A 4 -16.34 11.44 -0.24
CA THR A 4 -15.28 12.18 0.49
C THR A 4 -14.08 11.31 0.83
N VAL A 5 -14.29 10.04 1.22
CA VAL A 5 -13.20 9.10 1.49
C VAL A 5 -12.46 8.75 0.20
N LYS A 6 -13.20 8.51 -0.89
CA LYS A 6 -12.64 8.23 -2.21
C LYS A 6 -11.79 9.39 -2.72
N GLU A 7 -12.32 10.62 -2.67
CA GLU A 7 -11.60 11.84 -3.07
C GLU A 7 -10.33 12.07 -2.24
N ARG A 8 -10.43 11.90 -0.91
CA ARG A 8 -9.25 11.96 -0.02
C ARG A 8 -8.21 10.92 -0.40
N LEU A 9 -8.59 9.65 -0.49
CA LEU A 9 -7.64 8.57 -0.81
C LEU A 9 -6.98 8.77 -2.17
N GLN A 10 -7.69 9.33 -3.16
CA GLN A 10 -7.09 9.66 -4.45
C GLN A 10 -6.09 10.82 -4.36
N SER A 11 -6.28 11.73 -3.42
CA SER A 11 -5.38 12.87 -3.18
C SER A 11 -4.21 12.51 -2.26
N ASP A 12 -4.34 11.45 -1.46
CA ASP A 12 -3.27 10.96 -0.58
C ASP A 12 -2.05 10.51 -1.40
N GLU A 13 -0.88 10.68 -0.80
CA GLU A 13 0.40 10.28 -1.39
C GLU A 13 0.75 8.82 -1.07
N ILE A 14 1.44 8.18 -2.00
CA ILE A 14 1.95 6.81 -1.88
C ILE A 14 3.34 6.73 -2.49
N ARG A 15 4.27 6.02 -1.83
CA ARG A 15 5.61 5.74 -2.37
C ARG A 15 5.60 4.41 -3.09
N LEU A 16 5.88 4.45 -4.39
CA LEU A 16 6.02 3.28 -5.25
C LEU A 16 7.49 2.88 -5.30
N PHE A 17 7.79 1.63 -5.01
CA PHE A 17 9.15 1.10 -5.01
C PHE A 17 9.23 -0.23 -5.77
N CYS A 18 10.17 -0.35 -6.71
CA CYS A 18 10.34 -1.58 -7.47
C CYS A 18 11.19 -2.59 -6.70
N LEU A 19 10.62 -3.74 -6.34
CA LEU A 19 11.35 -4.81 -5.66
C LEU A 19 12.23 -5.65 -6.60
N HIS A 20 12.08 -5.49 -7.91
CA HIS A 20 12.87 -6.21 -8.90
C HIS A 20 14.22 -5.54 -9.14
N CYS A 21 14.23 -4.31 -9.70
CA CYS A 21 15.47 -3.59 -9.95
C CYS A 21 15.98 -2.82 -8.73
N ARG A 22 15.13 -2.49 -7.75
CA ARG A 22 15.46 -1.71 -6.53
C ARG A 22 15.93 -0.28 -6.79
N GLU A 23 15.92 0.16 -8.04
CA GLU A 23 16.29 1.53 -8.47
C GLU A 23 15.07 2.46 -8.53
N TYR A 24 13.94 1.98 -9.07
CA TYR A 24 12.75 2.82 -9.20
C TYR A 24 12.08 3.07 -7.86
N GLU A 25 11.98 4.33 -7.51
CA GLU A 25 11.36 4.82 -6.29
C GLU A 25 10.76 6.20 -6.52
N ARG A 26 9.43 6.34 -6.37
CA ARG A 26 8.72 7.61 -6.59
C ARG A 26 7.51 7.74 -5.69
N THR A 27 7.34 8.93 -5.10
CA THR A 27 6.09 9.34 -4.43
C THR A 27 5.14 9.96 -5.44
N ARG A 28 3.87 9.56 -5.41
CA ARG A 28 2.79 10.06 -6.28
C ARG A 28 1.49 10.14 -5.51
N THR A 29 0.52 10.92 -6.00
CA THR A 29 -0.86 10.81 -5.52
C THR A 29 -1.48 9.51 -6.02
N VAL A 30 -2.27 8.84 -5.18
CA VAL A 30 -2.91 7.55 -5.52
C VAL A 30 -3.75 7.67 -6.80
N GLY A 31 -4.45 8.80 -6.99
CA GLY A 31 -5.26 9.06 -8.17
C GLY A 31 -4.45 9.01 -9.48
N SER A 32 -3.18 9.41 -9.45
CA SER A 32 -2.27 9.43 -10.61
C SER A 32 -1.60 8.08 -10.92
N VAL A 33 -1.75 7.08 -10.04
CA VAL A 33 -1.20 5.75 -10.26
C VAL A 33 -2.02 5.03 -11.33
N SER A 34 -1.34 4.33 -12.25
CA SER A 34 -1.99 3.54 -13.31
C SER A 34 -2.77 2.35 -12.73
N ASP A 35 -3.79 1.88 -13.45
CA ASP A 35 -4.61 0.74 -13.01
C ASP A 35 -3.78 -0.52 -12.80
N GLN A 36 -2.76 -0.74 -13.63
CA GLN A 36 -1.71 -1.73 -13.41
C GLN A 36 -0.35 -1.01 -13.25
N PRO A 37 0.16 -0.85 -12.01
CA PRO A 37 1.46 -0.23 -11.77
C PRO A 37 2.61 -1.08 -12.30
N GLY A 38 3.55 -0.45 -12.99
CA GLY A 38 4.77 -1.08 -13.51
C GLY A 38 5.98 -0.19 -13.32
N CYS A 39 7.16 -0.81 -13.26
CA CYS A 39 8.43 -0.10 -13.16
C CYS A 39 8.80 0.51 -14.52
N PRO A 40 8.95 1.84 -14.64
CA PRO A 40 9.38 2.46 -15.90
C PRO A 40 10.84 2.15 -16.25
N GLU A 41 11.66 1.77 -15.26
CA GLU A 41 13.10 1.51 -15.46
C GLU A 41 13.37 0.09 -15.98
N CYS A 42 12.58 -0.91 -15.56
CA CYS A 42 12.84 -2.33 -15.89
C CYS A 42 11.63 -3.11 -16.40
N GLY A 43 10.45 -2.48 -16.50
CA GLY A 43 9.21 -3.13 -16.94
C GLY A 43 8.57 -4.09 -15.94
N SER A 44 9.20 -4.35 -14.79
CA SER A 44 8.66 -5.25 -13.78
C SER A 44 7.37 -4.73 -13.14
N THR A 45 6.41 -5.62 -12.90
CA THR A 45 5.17 -5.33 -12.15
C THR A 45 5.31 -5.54 -10.64
N ARG A 46 6.51 -5.86 -10.14
CA ARG A 46 6.79 -6.02 -8.69
C ARG A 46 6.94 -4.66 -8.00
N ILE A 47 5.85 -3.89 -7.95
CA ILE A 47 5.80 -2.56 -7.35
C ILE A 47 5.18 -2.65 -5.96
N ALA A 48 5.97 -2.36 -4.92
CA ALA A 48 5.46 -2.16 -3.57
C ALA A 48 4.85 -0.76 -3.45
N ALA A 49 3.62 -0.68 -2.95
CA ALA A 49 3.02 0.57 -2.50
C ALA A 49 3.27 0.72 -1.00
N LEU A 50 4.04 1.73 -0.63
CA LEU A 50 4.52 2.01 0.73
C LEU A 50 3.97 3.36 1.21
N ASN A 51 3.96 3.55 2.53
CA ASN A 51 3.68 4.87 3.10
C ASN A 51 4.67 5.91 2.52
N PRO A 52 4.22 7.12 2.15
CA PRO A 52 5.09 8.14 1.56
C PRO A 52 6.32 8.47 2.43
N TRP A 53 6.18 8.35 3.75
CA TRP A 53 7.20 8.63 4.75
C TRP A 53 8.01 7.39 5.17
N ASP A 54 7.81 6.23 4.53
CA ASP A 54 8.58 5.02 4.82
C ASP A 54 9.95 5.07 4.13
N GLU A 55 10.91 5.66 4.83
CA GLU A 55 12.31 5.80 4.38
C GLU A 55 13.16 4.56 4.69
N GLU A 56 12.67 3.65 5.53
CA GLU A 56 13.44 2.52 6.05
C GLU A 56 13.24 1.23 5.25
N THR A 57 12.07 1.06 4.62
CA THR A 57 11.79 -0.14 3.82
C THR A 57 12.67 -0.25 2.57
N PRO A 58 12.88 0.81 1.75
CA PRO A 58 13.78 0.71 0.59
C PRO A 58 15.23 0.28 0.93
N PRO A 59 15.92 0.87 1.93
CA PRO A 59 17.25 0.40 2.32
C PRO A 59 17.22 -1.00 2.93
N ALA A 60 16.19 -1.37 3.69
CA ALA A 60 16.04 -2.74 4.20
C ALA A 60 15.97 -3.77 3.05
N VAL A 61 15.20 -3.49 2.00
CA VAL A 61 15.12 -4.37 0.82
C VAL A 61 16.46 -4.46 0.10
N ARG A 62 17.19 -3.34 -0.02
CA ARG A 62 18.49 -3.25 -0.69
C ARG A 62 19.62 -3.93 0.10
N SER A 63 19.51 -4.02 1.43
CA SER A 63 20.56 -4.59 2.29
C SER A 63 20.91 -6.04 1.92
N GLY A 64 22.20 -6.39 1.92
CA GLY A 64 22.68 -7.75 1.76
C GLY A 64 22.53 -8.59 3.03
N ASP A 65 22.83 -7.99 4.18
CA ASP A 65 22.72 -8.58 5.51
C ASP A 65 21.59 -7.89 6.27
N LYS A 66 20.53 -8.63 6.57
CA LYS A 66 19.32 -8.10 7.19
C LYS A 66 19.26 -8.48 8.66
N ASP A 67 19.02 -7.48 9.51
CA ASP A 67 18.53 -7.75 10.86
C ASP A 67 17.04 -8.18 10.86
N ASP A 68 16.52 -8.58 12.01
CA ASP A 68 15.14 -9.06 12.16
C ASP A 68 14.09 -8.02 11.74
N ASP A 69 14.35 -6.73 11.93
CA ASP A 69 13.40 -5.67 11.59
C ASP A 69 13.45 -5.33 10.11
N GLN A 70 14.65 -5.29 9.51
CA GLN A 70 14.84 -5.20 8.07
C GLN A 70 14.22 -6.39 7.34
N GLN A 71 14.33 -7.59 7.90
CA GLN A 71 13.70 -8.80 7.37
C GLN A 71 12.17 -8.66 7.37
N LYS A 72 11.57 -8.24 8.49
CA LYS A 72 10.12 -8.00 8.59
C LYS A 72 9.63 -6.92 7.61
N ARG A 73 10.37 -5.81 7.47
CA ARG A 73 10.03 -4.73 6.52
C ARG A 73 10.08 -5.22 5.08
N THR A 74 11.13 -5.95 4.75
CA THR A 74 11.30 -6.57 3.43
C THR A 74 10.12 -7.49 3.11
N GLU A 75 9.77 -8.40 4.02
CA GLU A 75 8.63 -9.31 3.83
C GLU A 75 7.30 -8.57 3.63
N ARG A 76 7.07 -7.50 4.41
CA ARG A 76 5.88 -6.66 4.24
C ARG A 76 5.86 -5.97 2.87
N ALA A 77 7.00 -5.46 2.41
CA ALA A 77 7.12 -4.86 1.08
C ALA A 77 6.79 -5.87 -0.03
N TYR A 78 7.32 -7.10 0.05
CA TYR A 78 7.00 -8.16 -0.91
C TYR A 78 5.51 -8.52 -0.89
N ARG A 79 4.89 -8.60 0.29
CA ARG A 79 3.43 -8.82 0.39
C ARG A 79 2.63 -7.67 -0.23
N ALA A 80 3.05 -6.42 -0.02
CA ALA A 80 2.43 -5.26 -0.66
C ALA A 80 2.54 -5.35 -2.19
N ALA A 81 3.74 -5.67 -2.70
CA ALA A 81 3.97 -5.80 -4.13
C ALA A 81 3.16 -6.93 -4.76
N SER A 82 2.98 -8.07 -4.08
CA SER A 82 2.12 -9.14 -4.57
C SER A 82 0.65 -8.69 -4.67
N LEU A 83 0.16 -7.89 -3.72
CA LEU A 83 -1.20 -7.35 -3.80
C LEU A 83 -1.35 -6.38 -4.97
N VAL A 84 -0.39 -5.48 -5.16
CA VAL A 84 -0.38 -4.54 -6.29
C VAL A 84 -0.27 -5.29 -7.62
N GLN A 85 0.52 -6.35 -7.69
CA GLN A 85 0.67 -7.14 -8.90
C GLN A 85 -0.66 -7.85 -9.27
N SER A 86 -1.38 -8.38 -8.29
CA SER A 86 -2.64 -9.12 -8.52
C SER A 86 -3.88 -8.24 -8.66
N HIS A 87 -3.92 -7.09 -7.99
CA HIS A 87 -5.12 -6.25 -7.88
C HIS A 87 -4.91 -4.79 -8.32
N GLY A 88 -3.73 -4.47 -8.84
CA GLY A 88 -3.43 -3.17 -9.43
C GLY A 88 -3.69 -1.99 -8.49
N LYS A 89 -4.29 -0.94 -9.03
CA LYS A 89 -4.61 0.31 -8.32
C LYS A 89 -5.53 0.11 -7.12
N GLN A 90 -6.38 -0.90 -7.12
CA GLN A 90 -7.23 -1.19 -5.96
C GLN A 90 -6.39 -1.53 -4.72
N ALA A 91 -5.29 -2.28 -4.89
CA ALA A 91 -4.36 -2.53 -3.78
C ALA A 91 -3.63 -1.27 -3.32
N VAL A 92 -3.26 -0.39 -4.27
CA VAL A 92 -2.64 0.91 -3.96
C VAL A 92 -3.58 1.76 -3.12
N ILE A 93 -4.87 1.85 -3.47
CA ILE A 93 -5.89 2.58 -2.71
C ILE A 93 -6.03 2.01 -1.30
N ALA A 94 -6.09 0.68 -1.16
CA ALA A 94 -6.20 0.04 0.16
C ALA A 94 -4.97 0.32 1.03
N LEU A 95 -3.75 0.26 0.45
CA LEU A 95 -2.49 0.47 1.17
C LEU A 95 -2.22 1.94 1.53
N ALA A 96 -2.84 2.89 0.83
CA ALA A 96 -2.78 4.31 1.18
C ALA A 96 -3.61 4.65 2.43
N ALA A 97 -4.58 3.80 2.80
CA ALA A 97 -5.43 4.04 3.95
C ALA A 97 -4.68 3.92 5.28
N ARG A 98 -5.10 4.72 6.27
CA ARG A 98 -4.41 4.82 7.56
C ARG A 98 -4.57 3.53 8.35
N GLY A 99 -3.45 2.98 8.83
CA GLY A 99 -3.45 1.73 9.60
C GLY A 99 -3.67 0.47 8.75
N VAL A 100 -3.67 0.58 7.42
CA VAL A 100 -3.87 -0.56 6.51
C VAL A 100 -2.51 -1.03 5.97
N GLY A 101 -1.91 -2.00 6.67
CA GLY A 101 -0.76 -2.75 6.15
C GLY A 101 -1.17 -3.87 5.18
N PRO A 102 -0.20 -4.57 4.56
CA PRO A 102 -0.45 -5.60 3.53
C PRO A 102 -1.43 -6.70 3.96
N HIS A 103 -1.35 -7.14 5.22
CA HIS A 103 -2.27 -8.15 5.73
C HIS A 103 -3.73 -7.65 5.81
N ASN A 104 -3.95 -6.42 6.27
CA ASN A 104 -5.29 -5.83 6.31
C ASN A 104 -5.78 -5.50 4.90
N ALA A 105 -4.91 -4.99 4.02
CA ALA A 105 -5.23 -4.74 2.62
C ALA A 105 -5.72 -6.01 1.92
N ALA A 106 -5.01 -7.14 2.08
CA ALA A 106 -5.43 -8.43 1.54
C ALA A 106 -6.84 -8.82 2.01
N ARG A 107 -7.15 -8.64 3.30
CA ARG A 107 -8.49 -8.93 3.85
C ARG A 107 -9.57 -8.02 3.28
N ILE A 108 -9.26 -6.76 2.98
CA ILE A 108 -10.21 -5.83 2.36
C ILE A 108 -10.43 -6.23 0.90
N ILE A 109 -9.36 -6.47 0.16
CA ILE A 109 -9.40 -6.71 -1.30
C ILE A 109 -10.06 -8.05 -1.64
N ASN A 110 -9.86 -9.10 -0.84
CA ASN A 110 -10.37 -10.44 -1.13
C ASN A 110 -11.85 -10.65 -0.79
N LYS A 111 -12.55 -9.64 -0.30
CA LYS A 111 -14.01 -9.74 -0.07
C LYS A 111 -14.76 -9.66 -1.40
N LEU A 112 -15.67 -10.59 -1.62
CA LEU A 112 -16.64 -10.53 -2.70
C LEU A 112 -17.60 -9.35 -2.46
N ARG A 113 -17.87 -8.56 -3.49
CA ARG A 113 -18.71 -7.35 -3.44
C ARG A 113 -19.55 -7.23 -4.69
N GLU A 114 -20.70 -6.59 -4.55
CA GLU A 114 -21.55 -6.19 -5.67
C GLU A 114 -21.19 -4.77 -6.15
N ASP A 115 -20.79 -3.87 -5.23
CA ASP A 115 -20.50 -2.46 -5.52
C ASP A 115 -19.10 -1.99 -5.05
N GLU A 116 -18.52 -1.05 -5.80
CA GLU A 116 -17.24 -0.38 -5.48
C GLU A 116 -17.33 0.40 -4.14
N ASP A 117 -18.49 0.94 -3.82
CA ASP A 117 -18.72 1.69 -2.58
C ASP A 117 -18.45 0.86 -1.33
N ASP A 118 -18.69 -0.45 -1.37
CA ASP A 118 -18.40 -1.35 -0.26
C ASP A 118 -16.92 -1.43 0.04
N PHE A 119 -16.06 -1.35 -0.98
CA PHE A 119 -14.62 -1.34 -0.81
C PHE A 119 -14.16 -0.15 0.04
N TYR A 120 -14.69 1.03 -0.25
CA TYR A 120 -14.42 2.23 0.53
C TYR A 120 -15.03 2.18 1.93
N ARG A 121 -16.21 1.56 2.11
CA ARG A 121 -16.81 1.33 3.43
C ARG A 121 -15.91 0.47 4.31
N ASP A 122 -15.31 -0.59 3.75
CA ASP A 122 -14.40 -1.46 4.50
C ASP A 122 -13.10 -0.75 4.88
N ILE A 123 -12.54 0.07 4.00
CA ILE A 123 -11.39 0.92 4.32
C ILE A 123 -11.73 1.82 5.51
N LEU A 124 -12.88 2.52 5.46
CA LEU A 124 -13.30 3.42 6.53
C LEU A 124 -13.51 2.68 7.86
N SER A 125 -14.04 1.46 7.83
CA SER A 125 -14.17 0.61 9.01
C SER A 125 -12.82 0.32 9.66
N ARG A 126 -11.81 0.00 8.83
CA ARG A 126 -10.43 -0.25 9.30
C ARG A 126 -9.75 0.99 9.83
N GLU A 127 -9.91 2.14 9.19
CA GLU A 127 -9.36 3.40 9.70
C GLU A 127 -9.96 3.77 11.07
N ARG A 128 -11.27 3.53 11.26
CA ARG A 128 -11.95 3.74 12.56
C ARG A 128 -11.48 2.77 13.64
N GLU A 129 -11.23 1.51 13.29
CA GLU A 129 -10.65 0.52 14.20
C GLU A 129 -9.24 0.95 14.61
N TYR A 130 -8.41 1.32 13.64
CA TYR A 130 -7.05 1.80 13.88
C TYR A 130 -7.04 3.05 14.77
N ALA A 131 -7.84 4.06 14.46
CA ALA A 131 -7.94 5.29 15.25
C ALA A 131 -8.37 5.00 16.69
N ARG A 132 -9.36 4.11 16.90
CA ARG A 132 -9.79 3.69 18.23
C ARG A 132 -8.69 2.98 19.00
N THR A 133 -7.97 2.07 18.36
CA THR A 133 -6.87 1.36 19.05
C THR A 133 -5.71 2.29 19.37
N ARG A 134 -5.37 3.24 18.50
CA ARG A 134 -4.25 4.17 18.69
C ARG A 134 -4.47 5.12 19.88
N SER A 135 -5.70 5.57 20.11
CA SER A 135 -6.05 6.43 21.26
C SER A 135 -5.88 5.76 22.64
N PHE A 136 -5.52 4.48 22.71
CA PHE A 136 -5.17 3.79 23.97
C PHE A 136 -3.66 3.65 24.21
N TRP A 137 -2.80 4.13 23.29
CA TRP A 137 -1.33 4.00 23.39
C TRP A 137 -0.61 5.37 23.37
N ASP A 138 -1.27 6.40 23.93
CA ASP A 138 -0.66 7.67 24.34
C ASP A 138 -0.70 7.80 25.87
#